data_AF-A0A7X3P1L9-F1
#
_entry.id   AF-A0A7X3P1L9-F1
#
_cell.length_a   1.000
_cell.length_b   1.000
_cell.length_c   1.000
_cell.angle_alpha   90.00
_cell.angle_beta   90.00
_cell.angle_gamma   90.00
#
_symmetry.space_group_name_H-M   'P 1'
#
loop_
_entity.id
_entity.type
_entity.pdbx_description
1 polymer ?
#
loop_
_entity_poly.entity_id
_entity_poly.type
_entity_poly.pdbx_seq_one_letter_code
_entity_poly.pdbx_strand_id
1 'polypeptide(L)'
;MSGTVTPTLSAQQIADYREDGYVILRNLLSAKEADELRRVVQKQVKRDAYPSTLKYPESAKYTVSGNRLADPGLTAIAEHPTVVGAVESALGQPAHLTAYVAYLRTPGDKGGGAHCDYKRWRPVGSSMNWVFAIIPLTDFDTEYGPFLVSPKSHKLTQVIDSDAHILDLTRPDPEQLPDFIDPELKAGDLLVVNEHVWHEAPPGTTTEDRCGIFNKYCAIDAPPAAGYYPYNPAALDALSDNGKRLIPVCFDKPITTTRLLIEDASSQESKFLLRRDAETNAWELPGSEGWEEEKGVGWDVGARIGSLQDITQTQLGLEVPWMSYIEDVEEGDGICRIYGFSDENLDIDALANNGCEWFTKSELKQRLGESDAICGAADTWQQTDVIRGKGKACRQSRHQFE
;
A
#
# COMPACT_ATOMS: atom_id res chain seq x y z
N MET A 1 -14.22 -9.56 18.58
CA MET A 1 -14.75 -10.92 18.36
C MET A 1 -13.98 -11.51 17.19
N SER A 2 -13.24 -12.60 17.41
CA SER A 2 -12.43 -13.26 16.38
C SER A 2 -13.36 -13.93 15.36
N GLY A 3 -13.59 -13.28 14.21
CA GLY A 3 -14.28 -13.88 13.09
C GLY A 3 -13.45 -15.04 12.55
N THR A 4 -13.94 -16.27 12.72
CA THR A 4 -13.35 -17.46 12.10
C THR A 4 -13.39 -17.31 10.58
N VAL A 5 -12.21 -17.15 9.97
CA VAL A 5 -11.99 -17.16 8.52
C VAL A 5 -12.38 -18.55 7.99
N THR A 6 -13.32 -18.62 7.04
CA THR A 6 -13.61 -19.86 6.31
C THR A 6 -12.48 -20.05 5.28
N PRO A 7 -11.63 -21.10 5.39
CA PRO A 7 -10.47 -21.21 4.52
C PRO A 7 -10.91 -21.40 3.07
N THR A 8 -10.44 -20.54 2.16
CA THR A 8 -10.72 -20.63 0.73
C THR A 8 -9.59 -21.34 -0.03
N LEU A 9 -8.37 -21.35 0.52
CA LEU A 9 -7.26 -22.16 0.02
C LEU A 9 -7.14 -23.47 0.80
N SER A 10 -6.86 -24.57 0.10
CA SER A 10 -6.46 -25.83 0.73
C SER A 10 -5.07 -25.73 1.39
N ALA A 11 -4.77 -26.65 2.31
CA ALA A 11 -3.44 -26.72 2.93
C ALA A 11 -2.31 -26.86 1.91
N GLN A 12 -2.54 -27.61 0.81
CA GLN A 12 -1.56 -27.74 -0.26
C GLN A 12 -1.37 -26.41 -1.00
N GLN A 13 -2.46 -25.72 -1.37
CA GLN A 13 -2.38 -24.41 -2.01
C GLN A 13 -1.65 -23.36 -1.16
N ILE A 14 -1.82 -23.40 0.17
CA ILE A 14 -1.08 -22.53 1.09
C ILE A 14 0.41 -22.92 1.12
N ALA A 15 0.73 -24.22 1.10
CA ALA A 15 2.11 -24.69 1.05
C ALA A 15 2.79 -24.27 -0.27
N ASP A 16 2.09 -24.40 -1.40
CA ASP A 16 2.56 -23.99 -2.73
C ASP A 16 2.78 -22.48 -2.76
N TYR A 17 1.84 -21.68 -2.24
CA TYR A 17 1.99 -20.23 -2.12
C TYR A 17 3.23 -19.84 -1.30
N ARG A 18 3.49 -20.52 -0.17
CA ARG A 18 4.67 -20.24 0.65
C ARG A 18 5.97 -20.63 -0.06
N GLU A 19 5.95 -21.73 -0.81
CA GLU A 19 7.12 -22.22 -1.50
C GLU A 19 7.47 -21.40 -2.74
N ASP A 20 6.48 -21.14 -3.60
CA ASP A 20 6.65 -20.55 -4.93
C ASP A 20 6.28 -19.06 -4.98
N GLY A 21 5.60 -18.54 -3.96
CA GLY A 21 5.24 -17.13 -3.83
C GLY A 21 3.91 -16.76 -4.50
N TYR A 22 3.24 -17.71 -5.14
CA TYR A 22 1.95 -17.48 -5.79
C TYR A 22 1.06 -18.73 -5.76
N VAL A 23 -0.24 -18.54 -5.97
CA VAL A 23 -1.21 -19.63 -6.10
C VAL A 23 -2.32 -19.25 -7.07
N ILE A 24 -2.85 -20.24 -7.79
CA ILE A 24 -3.90 -20.05 -8.80
C ILE A 24 -5.18 -20.77 -8.35
N LEU A 25 -6.31 -20.07 -8.43
CA LEU A 25 -7.65 -20.63 -8.35
C LEU A 25 -8.26 -20.57 -9.74
N ARG A 26 -8.58 -21.73 -10.30
CA ARG A 26 -9.14 -21.82 -11.65
C ARG A 26 -10.64 -21.58 -11.64
N ASN A 27 -11.14 -20.94 -12.69
CA ASN A 27 -12.59 -20.71 -12.89
C ASN A 27 -13.27 -19.98 -11.71
N LEU A 28 -12.64 -18.92 -11.18
CA LEU A 28 -13.28 -18.01 -10.21
C LEU A 28 -14.55 -17.41 -10.82
N LEU A 29 -14.43 -16.89 -12.05
CA LEU A 29 -15.54 -16.37 -12.85
C LEU A 29 -15.80 -17.33 -14.01
N SER A 30 -17.06 -17.48 -14.38
CA SER A 30 -17.42 -18.07 -15.68
C SER A 30 -16.93 -17.19 -16.82
N ALA A 31 -16.76 -17.78 -18.00
CA ALA A 31 -16.41 -17.03 -19.21
C ALA A 31 -17.38 -15.87 -19.49
N LYS A 32 -18.67 -16.03 -19.16
CA LYS A 32 -19.68 -14.99 -19.31
C LYS A 32 -19.47 -13.84 -18.32
N GLU A 33 -19.21 -14.13 -17.05
CA GLU A 33 -18.96 -13.11 -16.02
C GLU A 33 -17.67 -12.34 -16.31
N ALA A 34 -16.60 -13.04 -16.73
CA ALA A 34 -15.34 -12.41 -17.12
C ALA A 34 -15.52 -11.46 -18.32
N ASP A 35 -16.27 -11.88 -19.33
CA ASP A 35 -16.58 -11.08 -20.52
C ASP A 35 -17.52 -9.89 -20.21
N GLU A 36 -18.50 -10.05 -19.31
CA GLU A 36 -19.33 -8.95 -18.83
C GLU A 36 -18.48 -7.89 -18.09
N LEU A 37 -17.59 -8.31 -17.18
CA LEU A 37 -16.70 -7.39 -16.47
C LEU A 37 -15.68 -6.74 -17.43
N ARG A 38 -15.16 -7.48 -18.42
CA ARG A 38 -14.31 -6.93 -19.50
C ARG A 38 -14.99 -5.77 -20.19
N ARG A 39 -16.27 -5.91 -20.57
CA ARG A 39 -17.05 -4.84 -21.23
C ARG A 39 -17.24 -3.63 -20.31
N VAL A 40 -17.43 -3.83 -19.01
CA VAL A 40 -17.50 -2.73 -18.04
C VAL A 40 -16.18 -1.96 -18.01
N VAL A 41 -15.05 -2.65 -17.88
CA VAL A 41 -13.72 -2.01 -17.88
C VAL A 41 -13.47 -1.25 -19.18
N GLN A 42 -13.76 -1.86 -20.34
CA GLN A 42 -13.65 -1.18 -21.65
C GLN A 42 -14.50 0.09 -21.73
N LYS A 43 -15.73 0.07 -21.19
CA LYS A 43 -16.60 1.24 -21.14
C LYS A 43 -16.00 2.34 -20.25
N GLN A 44 -15.43 1.97 -19.10
CA GLN A 44 -14.79 2.94 -18.21
C GLN A 44 -13.54 3.57 -18.84
N VAL A 45 -12.70 2.77 -19.49
CA VAL A 45 -11.51 3.24 -20.20
C VAL A 45 -11.85 4.22 -21.32
N LYS A 46 -12.92 3.94 -22.10
CA LYS A 46 -13.41 4.85 -23.15
C LYS A 46 -13.97 6.16 -22.60
N ARG A 47 -14.49 6.16 -21.38
CA ARG A 47 -15.04 7.35 -20.73
C ARG A 47 -13.91 8.26 -20.26
N ASP A 48 -13.03 7.72 -19.41
CA ASP A 48 -11.96 8.46 -18.78
C ASP A 48 -11.03 7.44 -18.09
N ALA A 49 -9.77 7.35 -18.46
CA ALA A 49 -8.80 6.47 -17.81
C ALA A 49 -7.47 7.19 -17.61
N TYR A 50 -6.72 6.72 -16.63
CA TYR A 50 -5.37 7.19 -16.40
C TYR A 50 -4.36 6.51 -17.36
N PRO A 51 -3.33 7.22 -17.84
CA PRO A 51 -3.15 8.67 -17.77
C PRO A 51 -4.17 9.44 -18.61
N SER A 52 -4.65 10.57 -18.08
CA SER A 52 -5.63 11.44 -18.76
C SER A 52 -5.12 12.06 -20.08
N THR A 53 -3.80 12.01 -20.31
CA THR A 53 -3.16 12.46 -21.56
C THR A 53 -3.34 11.47 -22.71
N LEU A 54 -3.66 10.20 -22.43
CA LEU A 54 -3.89 9.19 -23.46
C LEU A 54 -5.34 9.22 -23.93
N LYS A 55 -5.56 8.95 -25.22
CA LYS A 55 -6.92 8.79 -25.78
C LYS A 55 -7.11 7.40 -26.30
N TYR A 56 -8.10 6.67 -25.81
CA TYR A 56 -8.45 5.37 -26.38
C TYR A 56 -8.89 5.55 -27.86
N PRO A 57 -8.47 4.68 -28.81
CA PRO A 57 -7.73 3.43 -28.65
C PRO A 57 -6.23 3.54 -29.01
N GLU A 58 -5.54 4.64 -28.66
CA GLU A 58 -4.08 4.71 -28.82
C GLU A 58 -3.37 3.51 -28.19
N SER A 59 -2.25 3.11 -28.76
CA SER A 59 -1.49 1.94 -28.32
C SER A 59 -0.80 2.21 -26.99
N ALA A 60 -1.38 1.71 -25.88
CA ALA A 60 -0.95 2.01 -24.53
C ALA A 60 -1.63 1.13 -23.46
N LYS A 61 -1.18 1.30 -22.21
CA LYS A 61 -1.84 0.83 -21.00
C LYS A 61 -2.75 1.91 -20.40
N TYR A 62 -4.04 1.62 -20.30
CA TYR A 62 -5.06 2.42 -19.61
C TYR A 62 -5.36 1.82 -18.24
N THR A 63 -5.60 2.71 -17.27
CA THR A 63 -5.84 2.33 -15.88
C THR A 63 -7.14 2.94 -15.36
N VAL A 64 -7.99 2.09 -14.77
CA VAL A 64 -9.15 2.49 -13.96
C VAL A 64 -8.82 2.10 -12.53
N SER A 65 -8.71 3.05 -11.61
CA SER A 65 -8.16 2.78 -10.28
C SER A 65 -8.81 3.57 -9.15
N GLY A 66 -8.49 3.17 -7.92
CA GLY A 66 -8.83 3.88 -6.69
C GLY A 66 -10.33 4.03 -6.52
N ASN A 67 -10.80 5.27 -6.35
CA ASN A 67 -12.21 5.60 -6.11
C ASN A 67 -13.15 5.24 -7.26
N ARG A 68 -12.61 4.88 -8.44
CA ARG A 68 -13.40 4.30 -9.54
C ARG A 68 -13.92 2.90 -9.26
N LEU A 69 -13.52 2.27 -8.16
CA LEU A 69 -14.22 1.13 -7.57
C LEU A 69 -15.74 1.36 -7.55
N ALA A 70 -16.18 2.58 -7.19
CA ALA A 70 -17.59 2.96 -7.08
C ALA A 70 -18.33 3.03 -8.44
N ASP A 71 -17.62 2.94 -9.57
CA ASP A 71 -18.27 2.97 -10.87
C ASP A 71 -19.16 1.72 -11.07
N PRO A 72 -20.32 1.86 -11.73
CA PRO A 72 -21.26 0.75 -11.90
C PRO A 72 -20.62 -0.50 -12.50
N GLY A 73 -20.76 -1.62 -11.80
CA GLY A 73 -20.28 -2.95 -12.23
C GLY A 73 -18.84 -3.28 -11.83
N LEU A 74 -18.13 -2.38 -11.13
CA LEU A 74 -16.73 -2.61 -10.73
C LEU A 74 -16.55 -3.08 -9.28
N THR A 75 -17.45 -2.72 -8.36
CA THR A 75 -17.28 -2.99 -6.94
C THR A 75 -17.24 -4.47 -6.58
N ALA A 76 -18.14 -5.26 -7.16
CA ALA A 76 -18.40 -6.64 -6.73
C ALA A 76 -17.15 -7.54 -6.76
N ILE A 77 -16.21 -7.29 -7.68
CA ILE A 77 -14.99 -8.09 -7.78
C ILE A 77 -14.01 -7.82 -6.63
N ALA A 78 -14.02 -6.62 -6.05
CA ALA A 78 -13.13 -6.24 -4.97
C ALA A 78 -13.51 -6.89 -3.63
N GLU A 79 -14.80 -7.17 -3.44
CA GLU A 79 -15.35 -7.84 -2.25
C GLU A 79 -15.82 -9.27 -2.54
N HIS A 80 -15.45 -9.83 -3.69
CA HIS A 80 -15.89 -11.17 -4.08
C HIS A 80 -15.44 -12.20 -3.02
N PRO A 81 -16.37 -13.01 -2.43
CA PRO A 81 -16.03 -13.85 -1.28
C PRO A 81 -14.86 -14.79 -1.51
N THR A 82 -14.75 -15.41 -2.69
CA THR A 82 -13.62 -16.27 -3.05
C THR A 82 -12.31 -15.50 -3.22
N VAL A 83 -12.35 -14.24 -3.68
CA VAL A 83 -11.15 -13.40 -3.81
C VAL A 83 -10.65 -13.02 -2.42
N VAL A 84 -11.53 -12.45 -1.60
CA VAL A 84 -11.22 -12.04 -0.22
C VAL A 84 -10.76 -13.25 0.60
N GLY A 85 -11.48 -14.37 0.51
CA GLY A 85 -11.10 -15.57 1.25
C GLY A 85 -9.77 -16.16 0.81
N ALA A 86 -9.41 -16.12 -0.48
CA ALA A 86 -8.10 -16.56 -0.96
C ALA A 86 -6.97 -15.63 -0.50
N VAL A 87 -7.20 -14.32 -0.58
CA VAL A 87 -6.30 -13.27 -0.06
C VAL A 87 -6.05 -13.47 1.43
N GLU A 88 -7.09 -13.61 2.24
CA GLU A 88 -6.97 -13.77 3.70
C GLU A 88 -6.35 -15.12 4.08
N SER A 89 -6.57 -16.17 3.27
CA SER A 89 -5.86 -17.45 3.45
C SER A 89 -4.36 -17.33 3.15
N ALA A 90 -3.97 -16.52 2.16
CA ALA A 90 -2.57 -16.28 1.82
C ALA A 90 -1.86 -15.38 2.84
N LEU A 91 -2.54 -14.34 3.34
CA LEU A 91 -2.06 -13.45 4.40
C LEU A 91 -2.09 -14.10 5.79
N GLY A 92 -2.94 -15.11 5.98
CA GLY A 92 -3.16 -15.80 7.26
C GLY A 92 -4.10 -15.07 8.22
N GLN A 93 -4.73 -13.98 7.78
CA GLN A 93 -5.54 -13.10 8.61
C GLN A 93 -6.46 -12.20 7.76
N PRO A 94 -7.37 -11.42 8.36
CA PRO A 94 -8.19 -10.46 7.62
C PRO A 94 -7.37 -9.44 6.83
N ALA A 95 -7.96 -8.90 5.77
CA ALA A 95 -7.30 -7.97 4.87
C ALA A 95 -8.02 -6.63 4.70
N HIS A 96 -7.25 -5.61 4.31
CA HIS A 96 -7.72 -4.33 3.77
C HIS A 96 -7.39 -4.25 2.29
N LEU A 97 -8.29 -3.65 1.49
CA LEU A 97 -8.05 -3.29 0.09
C LEU A 97 -7.20 -2.01 0.06
N THR A 98 -5.95 -2.14 -0.37
CA THR A 98 -5.06 -0.98 -0.52
C THR A 98 -5.15 -0.38 -1.91
N ALA A 99 -5.48 -1.18 -2.93
CA ALA A 99 -5.75 -0.68 -4.27
C ALA A 99 -6.81 -1.48 -5.02
N TYR A 100 -7.70 -0.73 -5.67
CA TYR A 100 -8.52 -1.19 -6.76
C TYR A 100 -7.87 -0.77 -8.07
N VAL A 101 -7.64 -1.72 -8.98
CA VAL A 101 -7.07 -1.42 -10.29
C VAL A 101 -7.63 -2.37 -11.35
N ALA A 102 -8.08 -1.80 -12.47
CA ALA A 102 -8.28 -2.53 -13.70
C ALA A 102 -7.33 -1.98 -14.78
N TYR A 103 -6.62 -2.87 -15.46
CA TYR A 103 -5.76 -2.52 -16.59
C TYR A 103 -6.38 -2.99 -17.88
N LEU A 104 -6.32 -2.12 -18.89
CA LEU A 104 -6.59 -2.42 -20.28
C LEU A 104 -5.35 -2.06 -21.09
N ARG A 105 -4.77 -3.03 -21.80
CA ARG A 105 -3.69 -2.79 -22.76
C ARG A 105 -4.27 -2.95 -24.17
N THR A 106 -4.17 -1.90 -24.97
CA THR A 106 -4.58 -1.92 -26.38
C THR A 106 -3.50 -2.58 -27.25
N PRO A 107 -3.85 -3.06 -28.46
CA PRO A 107 -2.88 -3.62 -29.39
C PRO A 107 -1.67 -2.70 -29.63
N GLY A 108 -0.47 -3.29 -29.68
CA GLY A 108 0.81 -2.61 -29.86
C GLY A 108 1.43 -2.03 -28.57
N ASP A 109 0.74 -2.11 -27.43
CA ASP A 109 1.35 -1.81 -26.13
C ASP A 109 2.59 -2.70 -25.92
N LYS A 110 3.66 -2.13 -25.36
CA LYS A 110 4.97 -2.79 -25.28
C LYS A 110 5.12 -3.72 -24.07
N GLY A 111 4.07 -3.93 -23.29
CA GLY A 111 4.15 -4.69 -22.05
C GLY A 111 4.83 -3.93 -20.91
N GLY A 112 5.42 -4.65 -19.97
CA GLY A 112 6.22 -4.12 -18.88
C GLY A 112 7.31 -5.11 -18.48
N GLY A 113 8.51 -4.62 -18.19
CA GLY A 113 9.65 -5.44 -17.82
C GLY A 113 9.57 -6.02 -16.41
N ALA A 114 10.50 -6.92 -16.11
CA ALA A 114 10.62 -7.61 -14.84
C ALA A 114 10.74 -6.67 -13.63
N HIS A 115 9.88 -6.85 -12.63
CA HIS A 115 9.93 -6.14 -11.35
C HIS A 115 9.15 -6.88 -10.25
N CYS A 116 9.40 -6.52 -8.99
CA CYS A 116 8.46 -6.77 -7.89
C CYS A 116 7.70 -5.48 -7.55
N ASP A 117 6.52 -5.62 -6.91
CA ASP A 117 5.65 -4.47 -6.66
C ASP A 117 5.79 -3.84 -5.27
N TYR A 118 6.60 -4.43 -4.39
CA TYR A 118 7.00 -3.80 -3.14
C TYR A 118 7.80 -2.52 -3.41
N LYS A 119 7.22 -1.38 -3.00
CA LYS A 119 7.67 -0.01 -3.29
C LYS A 119 7.42 0.87 -2.06
N ARG A 120 8.48 1.13 -1.29
CA ARG A 120 8.42 1.83 0.02
C ARG A 120 7.87 3.26 -0.02
N TRP A 121 7.79 3.87 -1.20
CA TRP A 121 7.30 5.24 -1.40
C TRP A 121 5.84 5.32 -1.86
N ARG A 122 5.16 4.18 -1.97
CA ARG A 122 3.81 4.11 -2.52
C ARG A 122 2.80 3.66 -1.47
N PRO A 123 1.66 4.35 -1.31
CA PRO A 123 0.54 3.88 -0.50
C PRO A 123 0.18 2.42 -0.78
N VAL A 124 0.16 2.04 -2.05
CA VAL A 124 -0.31 0.72 -2.48
C VAL A 124 0.72 -0.41 -2.36
N GLY A 125 2.01 -0.08 -2.15
CA GLY A 125 3.11 -1.05 -2.23
C GLY A 125 4.07 -1.07 -1.05
N SER A 126 3.79 -0.35 0.03
CA SER A 126 4.71 -0.15 1.16
C SER A 126 4.31 -0.89 2.45
N SER A 127 3.28 -1.74 2.40
CA SER A 127 2.97 -2.67 3.50
C SER A 127 4.03 -3.78 3.56
N MET A 128 4.27 -4.33 4.74
CA MET A 128 5.19 -5.46 4.97
C MET A 128 4.52 -6.83 4.79
N ASN A 129 3.20 -6.87 4.63
CA ASN A 129 2.45 -8.10 4.41
C ASN A 129 1.21 -7.83 3.56
N TRP A 130 1.38 -7.90 2.24
CA TRP A 130 0.33 -7.70 1.26
C TRP A 130 0.46 -8.67 0.08
N VAL A 131 -0.66 -8.86 -0.62
CA VAL A 131 -0.77 -9.72 -1.79
C VAL A 131 -1.40 -8.99 -2.96
N PHE A 132 -1.00 -9.43 -4.14
CA PHE A 132 -1.56 -8.99 -5.40
C PHE A 132 -2.57 -10.03 -5.91
N ALA A 133 -3.83 -9.63 -6.06
CA ALA A 133 -4.90 -10.46 -6.60
C ALA A 133 -5.17 -10.06 -8.06
N ILE A 134 -4.82 -10.95 -8.98
CA ILE A 134 -4.90 -10.75 -10.42
C ILE A 134 -5.98 -11.63 -11.01
N ILE A 135 -6.92 -11.02 -11.73
CA ILE A 135 -8.07 -11.71 -12.33
C ILE A 135 -8.08 -11.35 -13.82
N PRO A 136 -7.58 -12.23 -14.69
CA PRO A 136 -7.63 -12.01 -16.14
C PRO A 136 -9.09 -11.94 -16.62
N LEU A 137 -9.39 -10.96 -17.45
CA LEU A 137 -10.69 -10.84 -18.15
C LEU A 137 -10.57 -11.18 -19.65
N THR A 138 -9.35 -11.46 -20.07
CA THR A 138 -8.95 -12.19 -21.28
C THR A 138 -7.98 -13.27 -20.86
N ASP A 139 -7.73 -14.26 -21.71
CA ASP A 139 -6.59 -15.15 -21.49
C ASP A 139 -5.30 -14.32 -21.43
N PHE A 140 -4.40 -14.64 -20.51
CA PHE A 140 -3.05 -14.08 -20.47
C PHE A 140 -2.09 -15.11 -21.05
N ASP A 141 -2.18 -15.28 -22.36
CA ASP A 141 -1.34 -16.18 -23.15
C ASP A 141 -0.43 -15.38 -24.10
N THR A 142 0.30 -16.06 -24.98
CA THR A 142 1.19 -15.42 -25.97
C THR A 142 0.46 -14.49 -26.94
N GLU A 143 -0.84 -14.69 -27.18
CA GLU A 143 -1.60 -13.84 -28.11
C GLU A 143 -1.95 -12.51 -27.44
N TYR A 144 -2.52 -12.54 -26.23
CA TYR A 144 -2.87 -11.32 -25.50
C TYR A 144 -1.68 -10.67 -24.78
N GLY A 145 -0.65 -11.45 -24.47
CA GLY A 145 0.47 -11.09 -23.60
C GLY A 145 0.35 -11.80 -22.25
N PRO A 146 1.27 -12.71 -21.90
CA PRO A 146 1.18 -13.47 -20.65
C PRO A 146 1.47 -12.58 -19.43
N PHE A 147 1.22 -13.13 -18.25
CA PHE A 147 1.71 -12.57 -16.99
C PHE A 147 2.70 -13.57 -16.40
N LEU A 148 3.98 -13.36 -16.68
CA LEU A 148 5.03 -14.25 -16.24
C LEU A 148 5.35 -14.01 -14.77
N VAL A 149 5.61 -15.09 -14.04
CA VAL A 149 6.08 -15.04 -12.65
C VAL A 149 7.43 -15.73 -12.55
N SER A 150 8.30 -15.24 -11.66
CA SER A 150 9.53 -15.93 -11.27
C SER A 150 9.28 -16.62 -9.93
N PRO A 151 8.98 -17.93 -9.90
CA PRO A 151 8.67 -18.64 -8.66
C PRO A 151 9.83 -18.54 -7.67
N LYS A 152 9.53 -18.51 -6.37
CA LYS A 152 10.52 -18.44 -5.27
C LYS A 152 11.31 -17.13 -5.18
N SER A 153 11.14 -16.20 -6.12
CA SER A 153 11.83 -14.91 -6.10
C SER A 153 11.49 -14.04 -4.88
N HIS A 154 10.34 -14.27 -4.23
CA HIS A 154 9.98 -13.61 -2.97
C HIS A 154 10.95 -13.93 -1.82
N LYS A 155 11.68 -15.04 -1.90
CA LYS A 155 12.67 -15.45 -0.89
C LYS A 155 14.02 -14.72 -1.01
N LEU A 156 14.22 -13.95 -2.08
CA LEU A 156 15.44 -13.14 -2.28
C LEU A 156 15.45 -11.87 -1.42
N THR A 157 14.28 -11.45 -0.96
CA THR A 157 14.10 -10.36 0.01
C THR A 157 13.91 -10.96 1.39
N GLN A 158 14.67 -10.48 2.39
CA GLN A 158 14.61 -10.97 3.77
C GLN A 158 14.48 -9.82 4.75
N VAL A 159 13.76 -10.04 5.84
CA VAL A 159 13.75 -9.13 6.99
C VAL A 159 15.14 -9.12 7.62
N ILE A 160 15.72 -7.94 7.81
CA ILE A 160 17.10 -7.78 8.32
C ILE A 160 17.17 -8.15 9.81
N ASP A 161 16.21 -7.66 10.60
CA ASP A 161 16.06 -7.96 12.02
C ASP A 161 14.57 -8.17 12.31
N SER A 162 14.19 -9.39 12.69
CA SER A 162 12.79 -9.75 12.97
C SER A 162 12.30 -9.29 14.33
N ASP A 163 13.21 -8.94 15.24
CA ASP A 163 12.88 -8.46 16.58
C ASP A 163 12.78 -6.93 16.63
N ALA A 164 13.14 -6.24 15.53
CA ALA A 164 13.03 -4.80 15.42
C ALA A 164 11.57 -4.34 15.42
N HIS A 165 11.29 -3.23 16.13
CA HIS A 165 9.96 -2.61 16.15
C HIS A 165 9.51 -2.14 14.77
N ILE A 166 10.45 -1.62 13.97
CA ILE A 166 10.22 -1.18 12.58
C ILE A 166 11.10 -2.01 11.65
N LEU A 167 10.48 -2.82 10.81
CA LEU A 167 11.17 -3.78 9.97
C LEU A 167 11.84 -3.11 8.76
N ASP A 168 12.98 -3.68 8.40
CA ASP A 168 13.75 -3.35 7.20
C ASP A 168 14.02 -4.63 6.40
N LEU A 169 14.36 -4.48 5.12
CA LEU A 169 14.48 -5.56 4.16
C LEU A 169 15.80 -5.47 3.41
N THR A 170 16.39 -6.63 3.13
CA THR A 170 17.52 -6.74 2.21
C THR A 170 17.10 -6.37 0.79
N ARG A 171 18.06 -5.87 0.00
CA ARG A 171 17.88 -5.71 -1.44
C ARG A 171 17.90 -7.09 -2.11
N PRO A 172 16.88 -7.47 -2.91
CA PRO A 172 16.95 -8.70 -3.69
C PRO A 172 18.04 -8.58 -4.77
N ASP A 173 18.79 -9.67 -4.99
CA ASP A 173 19.80 -9.78 -6.04
C ASP A 173 19.14 -10.26 -7.35
N PRO A 174 19.02 -9.41 -8.40
CA PRO A 174 18.39 -9.81 -9.64
C PRO A 174 19.13 -10.92 -10.39
N GLU A 175 20.42 -11.13 -10.14
CA GLU A 175 21.20 -12.21 -10.77
C GLU A 175 20.80 -13.60 -10.25
N GLN A 176 20.13 -13.65 -9.10
CA GLN A 176 19.64 -14.88 -8.47
C GLN A 176 18.17 -15.19 -8.80
N LEU A 177 17.53 -14.40 -9.67
CA LEU A 177 16.15 -14.64 -10.06
C LEU A 177 16.01 -15.98 -10.79
N PRO A 178 15.09 -16.85 -10.34
CA PRO A 178 14.69 -18.01 -11.12
C PRO A 178 14.07 -17.61 -12.45
N ASP A 179 14.06 -18.53 -13.40
CA ASP A 179 13.45 -18.32 -14.71
C ASP A 179 11.98 -17.89 -14.58
N PHE A 180 11.58 -16.95 -15.44
CA PHE A 180 10.19 -16.54 -15.57
C PHE A 180 9.40 -17.63 -16.29
N ILE A 181 8.27 -18.02 -15.72
CA ILE A 181 7.35 -19.02 -16.28
C ILE A 181 5.98 -18.40 -16.55
N ASP A 182 5.27 -18.97 -17.52
CA ASP A 182 3.86 -18.66 -17.76
C ASP A 182 2.97 -19.54 -16.87
N PRO A 183 2.19 -18.96 -15.93
CA PRO A 183 1.19 -19.69 -15.14
C PRO A 183 -0.04 -20.14 -15.95
N GLU A 184 -0.09 -19.81 -17.25
CA GLU A 184 -1.15 -20.17 -18.21
C GLU A 184 -2.52 -19.70 -17.73
N LEU A 185 -2.63 -18.42 -17.34
CA LEU A 185 -3.87 -17.88 -16.77
C LEU A 185 -4.95 -17.69 -17.83
N LYS A 186 -6.16 -18.16 -17.50
CA LYS A 186 -7.35 -18.05 -18.34
C LYS A 186 -8.28 -16.95 -17.86
N ALA A 187 -9.11 -16.43 -18.76
CA ALA A 187 -10.15 -15.48 -18.40
C ALA A 187 -11.03 -16.06 -17.27
N GLY A 188 -11.15 -15.33 -16.18
CA GLY A 188 -11.89 -15.75 -14.99
C GLY A 188 -11.12 -16.58 -13.98
N ASP A 189 -9.81 -16.81 -14.16
CA ASP A 189 -8.95 -17.33 -13.08
C ASP A 189 -8.65 -16.25 -12.02
N LEU A 190 -8.15 -16.68 -10.86
CA LEU A 190 -7.54 -15.81 -9.85
C LEU A 190 -6.11 -16.27 -9.59
N LEU A 191 -5.16 -15.36 -9.75
CA LEU A 191 -3.78 -15.51 -9.31
C LEU A 191 -3.58 -14.62 -8.07
N VAL A 192 -3.17 -15.22 -6.95
CA VAL A 192 -2.72 -14.50 -5.75
C VAL A 192 -1.21 -14.58 -5.68
N VAL A 193 -0.53 -13.43 -5.58
CA VAL A 193 0.93 -13.31 -5.63
C VAL A 193 1.44 -12.55 -4.42
N ASN A 194 2.51 -13.03 -3.80
CA ASN A 194 3.22 -12.35 -2.73
C ASN A 194 3.87 -11.04 -3.23
N GLU A 195 3.90 -10.00 -2.40
CA GLU A 195 4.47 -8.67 -2.68
C GLU A 195 5.90 -8.65 -3.27
N HIS A 196 6.71 -9.65 -2.94
CA HIS A 196 8.12 -9.74 -3.35
C HIS A 196 8.35 -10.62 -4.58
N VAL A 197 7.31 -11.29 -5.12
CA VAL A 197 7.48 -12.08 -6.35
C VAL A 197 7.74 -11.15 -7.53
N TRP A 198 8.82 -11.44 -8.23
CA TRP A 198 9.15 -10.82 -9.49
C TRP A 198 8.25 -11.35 -10.59
N HIS A 199 7.74 -10.43 -11.40
CA HIS A 199 6.86 -10.74 -12.51
C HIS A 199 7.15 -9.84 -13.71
N GLU A 200 6.74 -10.30 -14.89
CA GLU A 200 6.89 -9.60 -16.15
C GLU A 200 5.60 -9.73 -16.97
N ALA A 201 5.24 -8.69 -17.72
CA ALA A 201 4.06 -8.71 -18.57
C ALA A 201 4.47 -8.32 -20.00
N PRO A 202 5.08 -9.23 -20.78
CA PRO A 202 5.50 -8.92 -22.13
C PRO A 202 4.29 -8.63 -23.04
N PRO A 203 4.51 -7.97 -24.20
CA PRO A 203 3.43 -7.68 -25.13
C PRO A 203 2.91 -8.96 -25.81
N GLY A 204 1.66 -8.93 -26.25
CA GLY A 204 1.07 -9.95 -27.12
C GLY A 204 1.09 -9.57 -28.60
N THR A 205 0.53 -10.44 -29.44
CA THR A 205 0.35 -10.24 -30.88
C THR A 205 -1.11 -9.97 -31.29
N THR A 206 -2.03 -9.95 -30.33
CA THR A 206 -3.47 -9.77 -30.56
C THR A 206 -3.81 -8.43 -31.19
N THR A 207 -4.96 -8.39 -31.86
CA THR A 207 -5.63 -7.15 -32.30
C THR A 207 -6.76 -6.73 -31.36
N GLU A 208 -6.94 -7.42 -30.23
CA GLU A 208 -7.93 -7.09 -29.20
C GLU A 208 -7.32 -6.46 -27.94
N ASP A 209 -8.15 -5.82 -27.13
CA ASP A 209 -7.75 -5.31 -25.82
C ASP A 209 -7.49 -6.46 -24.83
N ARG A 210 -6.31 -6.50 -24.21
CA ARG A 210 -6.00 -7.36 -23.05
C ARG A 210 -6.48 -6.67 -21.78
N CYS A 211 -7.29 -7.37 -20.97
CA CYS A 211 -7.95 -6.76 -19.82
C CYS A 211 -7.82 -7.62 -18.56
N GLY A 212 -7.67 -6.99 -17.39
CA GLY A 212 -7.65 -7.69 -16.11
C GLY A 212 -7.90 -6.78 -14.92
N ILE A 213 -8.28 -7.38 -13.79
CA ILE A 213 -8.31 -6.74 -12.46
C ILE A 213 -7.01 -7.08 -11.73
N PHE A 214 -6.47 -6.11 -11.02
CA PHE A 214 -5.15 -6.10 -10.39
C PHE A 214 -5.27 -5.44 -9.02
N ASN A 215 -6.05 -6.05 -8.12
CA ASN A 215 -6.32 -5.49 -6.81
C ASN A 215 -5.24 -5.89 -5.81
N LYS A 216 -4.97 -5.02 -4.83
CA LYS A 216 -3.96 -5.25 -3.80
C LYS A 216 -4.59 -5.18 -2.43
N TYR A 217 -4.18 -6.11 -1.58
CA TYR A 217 -4.71 -6.25 -0.24
C TYR A 217 -3.58 -6.44 0.75
N CYS A 218 -3.58 -5.69 1.85
CA CYS A 218 -2.64 -5.89 2.96
C CYS A 218 -3.34 -6.54 4.15
N ALA A 219 -2.57 -7.23 4.98
CA ALA A 219 -3.01 -7.65 6.29
C ALA A 219 -3.40 -6.43 7.15
N ILE A 220 -4.39 -6.59 8.03
CA ILE A 220 -4.88 -5.49 8.86
C ILE A 220 -3.83 -4.99 9.87
N ASP A 221 -2.91 -5.86 10.28
CA ASP A 221 -1.81 -5.56 11.20
C ASP A 221 -0.57 -5.00 10.50
N ALA A 222 -0.56 -4.91 9.16
CA ALA A 222 0.58 -4.44 8.38
C ALA A 222 0.19 -3.23 7.51
N PRO A 223 -0.13 -2.07 8.11
CA PRO A 223 -0.51 -0.89 7.35
C PRO A 223 0.63 -0.46 6.39
N PRO A 224 0.32 0.12 5.22
CA PRO A 224 1.36 0.60 4.31
C PRO A 224 2.18 1.71 4.96
N ALA A 225 3.51 1.60 4.90
CA ALA A 225 4.40 2.57 5.54
C ALA A 225 4.24 4.01 5.01
N ALA A 226 3.88 4.17 3.73
CA ALA A 226 3.60 5.48 3.13
C ALA A 226 2.21 6.06 3.49
N GLY A 227 1.36 5.26 4.14
CA GLY A 227 -0.04 5.55 4.44
C GLY A 227 -1.01 4.95 3.44
N TYR A 228 -2.27 4.79 3.82
CA TYR A 228 -3.29 4.23 2.94
C TYR A 228 -3.63 5.16 1.77
N TYR A 229 -4.07 4.58 0.66
CA TYR A 229 -4.71 5.33 -0.43
C TYR A 229 -6.03 5.92 0.10
N PRO A 230 -6.32 7.21 -0.17
CA PRO A 230 -7.51 7.89 0.33
C PRO A 230 -8.77 7.47 -0.45
N TYR A 231 -9.40 6.37 -0.02
CA TYR A 231 -10.72 6.04 -0.52
C TYR A 231 -11.76 7.05 -0.02
N ASN A 232 -12.74 7.34 -0.87
CA ASN A 232 -13.79 8.31 -0.57
C ASN A 232 -15.10 7.63 -0.15
N PRO A 233 -16.06 8.39 0.41
CA PRO A 233 -17.36 7.85 0.83
C PRO A 233 -18.09 7.13 -0.29
N ALA A 234 -18.00 7.59 -1.54
CA ALA A 234 -18.62 6.89 -2.66
C ALA A 234 -18.04 5.47 -2.88
N ALA A 235 -16.72 5.29 -2.69
CA ALA A 235 -16.08 3.98 -2.76
C ALA A 235 -16.50 3.09 -1.58
N LEU A 236 -16.57 3.63 -0.37
CA LEU A 236 -17.02 2.91 0.82
C LEU A 236 -18.49 2.50 0.72
N ASP A 237 -19.36 3.40 0.29
CA ASP A 237 -20.81 3.20 0.16
C ASP A 237 -21.18 2.25 -0.98
N ALA A 238 -20.30 2.10 -1.98
CA ALA A 238 -20.50 1.14 -3.06
C ALA A 238 -20.33 -0.32 -2.60
N LEU A 239 -19.57 -0.56 -1.52
CA LEU A 239 -19.36 -1.90 -0.96
C LEU A 239 -20.58 -2.36 -0.17
N SER A 240 -20.75 -3.68 -0.08
CA SER A 240 -21.71 -4.27 0.86
C SER A 240 -21.35 -3.92 2.31
N ASP A 241 -22.32 -4.02 3.24
CA ASP A 241 -22.05 -3.75 4.66
C ASP A 241 -20.93 -4.63 5.23
N ASN A 242 -20.79 -5.87 4.75
CA ASN A 242 -19.68 -6.75 5.11
C ASN A 242 -18.36 -6.33 4.43
N GLY A 243 -18.43 -5.83 3.20
CA GLY A 243 -17.27 -5.40 2.41
C GLY A 243 -16.65 -4.09 2.91
N LYS A 244 -17.41 -3.21 3.57
CA LYS A 244 -16.91 -1.94 4.13
C LYS A 244 -15.67 -2.10 5.01
N ARG A 245 -15.51 -3.25 5.68
CA ARG A 245 -14.30 -3.57 6.47
C ARG A 245 -13.01 -3.56 5.64
N LEU A 246 -13.09 -3.70 4.32
CA LEU A 246 -11.92 -3.71 3.44
C LEU A 246 -11.31 -2.31 3.29
N ILE A 247 -12.05 -1.24 3.58
CA ILE A 247 -11.56 0.13 3.48
C ILE A 247 -11.32 0.66 4.90
N PRO A 248 -10.06 0.72 5.37
CA PRO A 248 -9.75 1.08 6.76
C PRO A 248 -9.83 2.58 7.03
N VAL A 249 -9.59 3.40 6.01
CA VAL A 249 -9.69 4.86 6.08
C VAL A 249 -10.56 5.35 4.94
N CYS A 250 -11.44 6.30 5.24
CA CYS A 250 -12.37 6.85 4.27
C CYS A 250 -12.59 8.35 4.55
N PHE A 251 -12.24 9.19 3.59
CA PHE A 251 -12.46 10.64 3.68
C PHE A 251 -12.50 11.28 2.30
N ASP A 252 -13.28 12.37 2.17
CA ASP A 252 -13.31 13.24 0.99
C ASP A 252 -12.39 14.47 1.11
N LYS A 253 -11.95 14.77 2.33
CA LYS A 253 -11.09 15.93 2.62
C LYS A 253 -9.67 15.66 2.10
N PRO A 254 -8.96 16.68 1.57
CA PRO A 254 -7.57 16.52 1.18
C PRO A 254 -6.67 16.29 2.40
N ILE A 255 -5.57 15.55 2.23
CA ILE A 255 -4.48 15.50 3.21
C ILE A 255 -3.68 16.80 3.06
N THR A 256 -3.88 17.73 4.01
CA THR A 256 -3.31 19.09 4.00
C THR A 256 -2.11 19.23 4.90
N THR A 257 -2.10 18.51 6.01
CA THR A 257 -1.05 18.59 7.03
C THR A 257 -0.41 17.24 7.28
N THR A 258 0.81 17.27 7.81
CA THR A 258 1.52 16.06 8.22
C THR A 258 2.34 16.32 9.47
N ARG A 259 2.49 15.30 10.31
CA ARG A 259 3.16 15.37 11.61
C ARG A 259 4.05 14.14 11.82
N LEU A 260 5.17 14.33 12.52
CA LEU A 260 6.10 13.27 12.89
C LEU A 260 6.09 13.04 14.39
N LEU A 261 5.73 11.84 14.81
CA LEU A 261 6.03 11.32 16.14
C LEU A 261 7.47 10.79 16.15
N ILE A 262 8.36 11.49 16.85
CA ILE A 262 9.76 11.05 17.01
C ILE A 262 9.88 10.36 18.36
N GLU A 263 10.29 9.10 18.36
CA GLU A 263 10.53 8.29 19.55
C GLU A 263 12.03 8.13 19.82
N ASP A 264 12.42 8.43 21.07
CA ASP A 264 13.65 7.94 21.67
C ASP A 264 13.35 6.64 22.42
N ALA A 265 13.86 5.53 21.90
CA ALA A 265 13.75 4.19 22.47
C ALA A 265 15.06 3.71 23.14
N SER A 266 16.04 4.61 23.35
CA SER A 266 17.34 4.26 23.95
C SER A 266 17.24 3.94 25.45
N SER A 267 16.15 4.36 26.10
CA SER A 267 15.89 4.17 27.53
C SER A 267 14.83 3.09 27.79
N GLN A 268 14.70 2.63 29.04
CA GLN A 268 13.70 1.61 29.40
C GLN A 268 12.26 2.09 29.16
N GLU A 269 12.02 3.40 29.22
CA GLU A 269 10.74 4.02 28.90
C GLU A 269 10.92 4.93 27.68
N SER A 270 10.15 4.70 26.62
CA SER A 270 10.21 5.55 25.43
C SER A 270 9.82 6.98 25.76
N LYS A 271 10.50 7.92 25.09
CA LYS A 271 10.17 9.34 25.14
C LYS A 271 9.81 9.84 23.74
N PHE A 272 8.96 10.87 23.71
CA PHE A 272 8.47 11.45 22.48
C PHE A 272 8.77 12.95 22.43
N LEU A 273 9.30 13.42 21.31
CA LEU A 273 9.65 14.82 21.13
C LEU A 273 8.40 15.64 20.76
N LEU A 274 8.08 16.65 21.56
CA LEU A 274 7.13 17.70 21.19
C LEU A 274 7.86 19.03 21.03
N ARG A 275 7.29 19.91 20.22
CA ARG A 275 7.72 21.31 20.08
C ARG A 275 6.62 22.26 20.53
N ARG A 276 7.00 23.46 20.95
CA ARG A 276 6.06 24.55 21.19
C ARG A 276 5.73 25.24 19.88
N ASP A 277 4.44 25.37 19.60
CA ASP A 277 3.98 26.25 18.54
C ASP A 277 4.35 27.71 18.85
N ALA A 278 4.82 28.44 17.84
CA ALA A 278 5.36 29.78 18.02
C ALA A 278 4.27 30.83 18.34
N GLU A 279 3.03 30.59 17.91
CA GLU A 279 1.93 31.55 18.05
C GLU A 279 1.06 31.24 19.29
N THR A 280 0.69 29.98 19.46
CA THR A 280 -0.23 29.52 20.51
C THR A 280 0.50 29.05 21.77
N ASN A 281 1.80 28.76 21.67
CA ASN A 281 2.61 28.18 22.74
C ASN A 281 2.10 26.80 23.23
N ALA A 282 1.23 26.15 22.45
CA ALA A 282 0.77 24.79 22.67
C ALA A 282 1.84 23.78 22.29
N TRP A 283 1.77 22.58 22.88
CA TRP A 283 2.64 21.47 22.50
C TRP A 283 2.09 20.74 21.29
N GLU A 284 2.94 20.49 20.31
CA GLU A 284 2.58 19.82 19.06
C GLU A 284 3.68 18.86 18.60
N LEU A 285 3.32 17.90 17.73
CA LEU A 285 4.28 17.12 16.97
C LEU A 285 4.98 18.01 15.93
N PRO A 286 6.28 17.81 15.65
CA PRO A 286 6.94 18.40 14.50
C PRO A 286 6.18 18.15 13.19
N GLY A 287 6.07 19.16 12.34
CA GLY A 287 5.29 19.09 11.11
C GLY A 287 4.59 20.40 10.75
N SER A 288 3.87 20.42 9.64
CA SER A 288 3.13 21.58 9.13
C SER A 288 2.18 21.17 8.00
N GLU A 289 1.69 22.13 7.21
CA GLU A 289 1.16 21.85 5.88
C GLU A 289 2.18 21.06 5.06
N GLY A 290 1.71 20.03 4.34
CA GLY A 290 2.56 19.12 3.58
C GLY A 290 2.10 18.93 2.13
N TRP A 291 3.06 18.95 1.21
CA TRP A 291 2.80 18.77 -0.22
C TRP A 291 2.70 17.29 -0.61
N GLU A 292 1.97 17.01 -1.68
CA GLU A 292 1.78 15.65 -2.20
C GLU A 292 2.90 15.21 -3.15
N GLU A 293 3.38 13.97 -2.95
CA GLU A 293 4.41 13.39 -3.82
C GLU A 293 3.83 12.89 -5.15
N GLU A 294 3.56 13.78 -6.10
CA GLU A 294 2.89 13.43 -7.37
C GLU A 294 3.83 12.81 -8.43
N LYS A 295 5.13 13.11 -8.36
CA LYS A 295 6.07 12.78 -9.44
C LYS A 295 6.38 11.28 -9.47
N GLY A 296 5.90 10.60 -10.51
CA GLY A 296 6.25 9.20 -10.79
C GLY A 296 5.42 8.16 -10.01
N VAL A 297 4.37 8.61 -9.30
CA VAL A 297 3.44 7.70 -8.60
C VAL A 297 2.15 7.43 -9.38
N GLY A 298 1.75 8.37 -10.23
CA GLY A 298 0.59 8.22 -11.11
C GLY A 298 -0.72 8.44 -10.36
N TRP A 299 -1.58 7.43 -10.30
CA TRP A 299 -2.84 7.48 -9.54
C TRP A 299 -2.68 7.13 -8.05
N ASP A 300 -1.52 6.58 -7.68
CA ASP A 300 -1.17 6.05 -6.35
C ASP A 300 -0.61 7.18 -5.47
N VAL A 301 -1.45 8.18 -5.21
CA VAL A 301 -1.12 9.40 -4.46
C VAL A 301 -1.55 9.30 -3.00
N GLY A 302 -1.07 10.23 -2.16
CA GLY A 302 -1.40 10.31 -0.73
C GLY A 302 -0.20 10.27 0.22
N ALA A 303 0.99 9.87 -0.25
CA ALA A 303 2.20 9.92 0.57
C ALA A 303 2.61 11.38 0.88
N ARG A 304 3.15 11.61 2.08
CA ARG A 304 3.70 12.91 2.54
C ARG A 304 5.11 12.80 3.12
N ILE A 305 5.79 11.67 2.95
CA ILE A 305 7.12 11.40 3.56
C ILE A 305 8.14 12.44 3.09
N GLY A 306 8.23 12.70 1.77
CA GLY A 306 9.15 13.69 1.23
C GLY A 306 8.91 15.10 1.78
N SER A 307 7.64 15.47 1.95
CA SER A 307 7.28 16.77 2.54
C SER A 307 7.68 16.83 4.01
N LEU A 308 7.36 15.81 4.79
CA LEU A 308 7.65 15.79 6.21
C LEU A 308 9.16 15.76 6.48
N GLN A 309 9.95 15.08 5.64
CA GLN A 309 11.42 15.15 5.70
C GLN A 309 11.95 16.58 5.55
N ASP A 310 11.44 17.34 4.57
CA ASP A 310 11.87 18.72 4.34
C ASP A 310 11.46 19.63 5.50
N ILE A 311 10.27 19.39 6.06
CA ILE A 311 9.73 20.12 7.20
C ILE A 311 10.58 19.86 8.46
N THR A 312 10.89 18.60 8.78
CA THR A 312 11.66 18.26 9.98
C THR A 312 13.11 18.72 9.88
N GLN A 313 13.70 18.68 8.69
CA GLN A 313 15.02 19.25 8.46
C GLN A 313 15.02 20.77 8.74
N THR A 314 13.96 21.46 8.33
CA THR A 314 13.82 22.90 8.54
C THR A 314 13.53 23.25 10.00
N GLN A 315 12.64 22.51 10.65
CA GLN A 315 12.16 22.79 12.01
C GLN A 315 13.15 22.35 13.09
N LEU A 316 13.82 21.21 12.89
CA LEU A 316 14.64 20.55 13.90
C LEU A 316 16.11 20.41 13.51
N GLY A 317 16.47 20.65 12.24
CA GLY A 317 17.79 20.30 11.72
C GLY A 317 18.02 18.79 11.62
N LEU A 318 16.94 17.99 11.66
CA LEU A 318 16.99 16.53 11.69
C LEU A 318 16.72 15.94 10.30
N GLU A 319 17.70 15.19 9.79
CA GLU A 319 17.53 14.36 8.61
C GLU A 319 16.82 13.06 9.00
N VAL A 320 15.63 12.83 8.43
CA VAL A 320 14.81 11.64 8.71
C VAL A 320 14.86 10.68 7.51
N PRO A 321 15.62 9.57 7.57
CA PRO A 321 15.88 8.73 6.39
C PRO A 321 14.67 7.88 5.96
N TRP A 322 13.73 7.64 6.87
CA TRP A 322 12.52 6.85 6.65
C TRP A 322 11.44 7.25 7.66
N MET A 323 10.19 6.91 7.37
CA MET A 323 9.04 7.13 8.25
C MET A 323 8.04 5.98 8.10
N SER A 324 7.23 5.70 9.12
CA SER A 324 6.13 4.73 9.01
C SER A 324 4.81 5.38 9.38
N TYR A 325 3.78 5.18 8.57
CA TYR A 325 2.42 5.65 8.83
C TYR A 325 1.90 5.18 10.20
N ILE A 326 1.24 6.08 10.92
CA ILE A 326 0.51 5.79 12.16
C ILE A 326 -0.98 5.86 11.89
N GLU A 327 -1.49 7.04 11.53
CA GLU A 327 -2.92 7.30 11.35
C GLU A 327 -3.19 8.56 10.52
N ASP A 328 -4.45 8.72 10.11
CA ASP A 328 -5.00 9.91 9.49
C ASP A 328 -6.05 10.50 10.44
N VAL A 329 -5.90 11.79 10.80
CA VAL A 329 -6.80 12.49 11.75
C VAL A 329 -7.45 13.67 11.05
N GLU A 330 -8.75 13.90 11.28
CA GLU A 330 -9.41 15.12 10.80
C GLU A 330 -8.87 16.36 11.53
N GLU A 331 -8.40 17.36 10.79
CA GLU A 331 -7.88 18.63 11.31
C GLU A 331 -8.50 19.79 10.51
N GLY A 332 -9.47 20.48 11.12
CA GLY A 332 -10.21 21.56 10.46
C GLY A 332 -10.89 21.10 9.15
N ASP A 333 -10.51 21.75 8.05
CA ASP A 333 -11.05 21.47 6.71
C ASP A 333 -10.28 20.36 5.95
N GLY A 334 -9.26 19.74 6.57
CA GLY A 334 -8.39 18.74 5.95
C GLY A 334 -8.16 17.50 6.80
N ILE A 335 -7.24 16.66 6.32
CA ILE A 335 -6.69 15.49 7.02
C ILE A 335 -5.24 15.74 7.37
N CYS A 336 -4.87 15.42 8.60
CA CYS A 336 -3.50 15.35 9.09
C CYS A 336 -2.99 13.91 9.04
N ARG A 337 -1.96 13.65 8.24
CA ARG A 337 -1.31 12.34 8.20
C ARG A 337 -0.13 12.28 9.16
N ILE A 338 -0.23 11.39 10.15
CA ILE A 338 0.79 11.22 11.18
C ILE A 338 1.71 10.05 10.81
N TYR A 339 3.00 10.30 10.86
CA TYR A 339 4.04 9.28 10.73
C TYR A 339 4.82 9.15 12.03
N GLY A 340 5.47 8.00 12.23
CA GLY A 340 6.42 7.78 13.31
C GLY A 340 7.82 7.52 12.77
N PHE A 341 8.80 7.87 13.60
CA PHE A 341 10.22 7.66 13.37
C PHE A 341 10.92 7.38 14.70
N SER A 342 11.86 6.44 14.68
CA SER A 342 12.74 6.12 15.81
C SER A 342 14.13 5.79 15.28
N ASP A 343 15.18 6.23 15.97
CA ASP A 343 16.55 5.86 15.65
C ASP A 343 17.37 5.83 16.95
N GLU A 344 18.24 4.84 17.08
CA GLU A 344 19.12 4.70 18.25
C GLU A 344 20.20 5.79 18.31
N ASN A 345 20.48 6.45 17.17
CA ASN A 345 21.53 7.47 17.03
C ASN A 345 20.98 8.90 17.12
N LEU A 346 19.76 9.10 17.63
CA LEU A 346 19.21 10.43 17.85
C LEU A 346 20.07 11.21 18.86
N ASP A 347 20.49 12.42 18.49
CA ASP A 347 21.09 13.37 19.42
C ASP A 347 19.96 14.06 20.23
N ILE A 348 19.53 13.36 21.29
CA ILE A 348 18.41 13.75 22.16
C ILE A 348 18.64 15.14 22.75
N ASP A 349 19.88 15.45 23.15
CA ASP A 349 20.26 16.72 23.78
C ASP A 349 20.23 17.86 22.75
N ALA A 350 20.70 17.63 21.52
CA ALA A 350 20.59 18.61 20.45
C ALA A 350 19.12 18.92 20.09
N LEU A 351 18.29 17.88 20.05
CA LEU A 351 16.85 18.01 19.76
C LEU A 351 16.05 18.65 20.90
N ALA A 352 16.49 18.52 22.15
CA ALA A 352 15.86 19.14 23.34
C ALA A 352 16.17 20.65 23.48
N ASN A 353 16.21 21.38 22.37
CA ASN A 353 16.50 22.82 22.33
C ASN A 353 15.43 23.59 21.54
N ASN A 354 15.52 24.92 21.58
CA ASN A 354 14.68 25.82 20.75
C ASN A 354 13.17 25.57 20.86
N GLY A 355 12.68 25.27 22.07
CA GLY A 355 11.25 25.06 22.32
C GLY A 355 10.77 23.63 22.13
N CYS A 356 11.68 22.66 21.96
CA CYS A 356 11.36 21.25 21.96
C CYS A 356 11.68 20.59 23.31
N GLU A 357 10.89 19.61 23.72
CA GLU A 357 11.05 18.86 24.96
C GLU A 357 10.59 17.41 24.76
N TRP A 358 11.23 16.50 25.49
CA TRP A 358 10.93 15.06 25.47
C TRP A 358 9.98 14.70 26.61
N PHE A 359 8.95 13.93 26.28
CA PHE A 359 7.95 13.50 27.24
C PHE A 359 7.83 11.99 27.25
N THR A 360 7.78 11.38 28.43
CA THR A 360 7.28 10.01 28.53
C THR A 360 5.79 9.97 28.20
N LYS A 361 5.28 8.78 27.92
CA LYS A 361 3.86 8.58 27.64
C LYS A 361 2.95 9.04 28.80
N SER A 362 3.38 8.80 30.05
CA SER A 362 2.65 9.28 31.22
C SER A 362 2.65 10.81 31.31
N GLU A 363 3.77 11.46 30.98
CA GLU A 363 3.86 12.91 30.94
C GLU A 363 3.00 13.51 29.82
N LEU A 364 2.99 12.92 28.62
CA LEU A 364 2.09 13.31 27.52
C LEU A 364 0.63 13.32 28.00
N LYS A 365 0.17 12.21 28.60
CA LYS A 365 -1.21 12.07 29.10
C LYS A 365 -1.53 13.08 30.21
N GLN A 366 -0.58 13.39 31.08
CA GLN A 366 -0.75 14.40 32.12
C GLN A 366 -0.82 15.82 31.55
N ARG A 367 -0.04 16.12 30.51
CA ARG A 367 0.08 17.46 29.93
C ARG A 367 -1.03 17.80 28.95
N LEU A 368 -1.35 16.87 28.06
CA LEU A 368 -2.29 17.07 26.95
C LEU A 368 -3.69 16.53 27.27
N GLY A 369 -3.77 15.54 28.18
CA GLY A 369 -4.99 14.77 28.45
C GLY A 369 -4.98 13.43 27.73
N GLU A 370 -5.68 12.45 28.29
CA GLU A 370 -5.68 11.07 27.78
C GLU A 370 -6.30 10.92 26.39
N SER A 371 -7.24 11.78 26.03
CA SER A 371 -7.95 11.76 24.75
C SER A 371 -7.30 12.63 23.67
N ASP A 372 -6.12 13.19 23.93
CA ASP A 372 -5.39 13.98 22.94
C ASP A 372 -4.89 13.10 21.79
N ALA A 373 -4.92 13.61 20.56
CA ALA A 373 -4.50 12.87 19.37
C ALA A 373 -3.03 12.45 19.43
N ILE A 374 -2.16 13.24 20.05
CA ILE A 374 -0.73 12.90 20.22
C ILE A 374 -0.58 11.69 21.15
N CYS A 375 -1.37 11.62 22.22
CA CYS A 375 -1.40 10.47 23.11
C CYS A 375 -1.87 9.21 22.36
N GLY A 376 -2.90 9.33 21.52
CA GLY A 376 -3.39 8.25 20.65
C GLY A 376 -2.36 7.75 19.64
N ALA A 377 -1.63 8.67 19.00
CA ALA A 377 -0.56 8.34 18.06
C ALA A 377 0.59 7.59 18.76
N ALA A 378 0.99 8.03 19.97
CA ALA A 378 2.00 7.35 20.78
C ALA A 378 1.53 5.96 21.27
N ASP A 379 0.25 5.83 21.64
CA ASP A 379 -0.38 4.54 21.96
C ASP A 379 -0.32 3.57 20.76
N THR A 380 -0.66 4.05 19.56
CA THR A 380 -0.67 3.28 18.31
C THR A 380 0.74 2.94 17.83
N TRP A 381 1.70 3.85 17.99
CA TRP A 381 3.10 3.64 17.61
C TRP A 381 3.73 2.49 18.40
N GLN A 382 3.43 2.37 19.69
CA GLN A 382 3.99 1.34 20.58
C GLN A 382 3.27 -0.01 20.55
N GLN A 383 2.24 -0.18 19.71
CA GLN A 383 1.58 -1.47 19.55
C GLN A 383 2.55 -2.50 18.95
N THR A 384 2.79 -3.59 19.69
CA THR A 384 3.71 -4.67 19.28
C THR A 384 3.07 -5.67 18.31
N ASP A 385 1.75 -5.63 18.17
CA ASP A 385 0.96 -6.46 17.26
C ASP A 385 0.79 -5.85 15.87
N VAL A 386 1.36 -4.65 15.62
CA VAL A 386 1.37 -3.99 14.31
C VAL A 386 2.73 -4.14 13.65
N ILE A 387 2.78 -4.74 12.47
CA ILE A 387 3.98 -4.94 11.66
C ILE A 387 4.23 -3.68 10.80
N ARG A 388 5.25 -2.91 11.17
CA ARG A 388 5.61 -1.67 10.47
C ARG A 388 6.85 -1.84 9.60
N GLY A 389 6.83 -1.14 8.47
CA GLY A 389 7.97 -1.07 7.55
C GLY A 389 8.49 0.37 7.42
N LYS A 390 9.69 0.50 6.86
CA LYS A 390 10.30 1.80 6.58
C LYS A 390 9.79 2.38 5.25
N GLY A 391 8.92 3.38 5.33
CA GLY A 391 8.50 4.19 4.19
C GLY A 391 9.59 5.18 3.77
N LYS A 392 9.65 5.48 2.47
CA LYS A 392 10.67 6.37 1.88
C LYS A 392 9.99 7.41 0.98
N ALA A 393 10.61 8.56 0.77
CA ALA A 393 10.13 9.53 -0.21
C ALA A 393 10.33 9.04 -1.66
N CYS A 394 9.56 9.54 -2.61
CA CYS A 394 9.65 9.20 -4.04
C CYS A 394 11.06 9.48 -4.62
N ARG A 395 11.72 10.53 -4.14
CA ARG A 395 13.11 10.86 -4.50
C ARG A 395 14.12 9.78 -4.10
N GLN A 396 13.77 8.94 -3.12
CA GLN A 396 14.58 7.79 -2.66
C GLN A 396 14.21 6.48 -3.37
N SER A 397 13.32 6.48 -4.38
CA SER A 397 12.85 5.25 -5.06
C SER A 397 13.96 4.36 -5.62
N ARG A 398 15.07 4.94 -6.09
CA ARG A 398 16.25 4.20 -6.58
C ARG A 398 17.14 3.62 -5.48
N HIS A 399 16.94 4.09 -4.25
CA HIS A 399 17.71 3.80 -3.06
C HIS A 399 16.79 3.26 -1.95
N GLN A 400 15.68 2.61 -2.32
CA GLN A 400 14.66 2.21 -1.32
C GLN A 400 15.18 1.17 -0.31
N PHE A 401 16.20 0.39 -0.69
CA PHE A 401 16.87 -0.61 0.14
C PHE A 401 18.19 -0.11 0.76
N GLU A 402 18.47 1.19 0.63
CA GLU A 402 19.62 1.86 1.27
C GLU A 402 19.23 2.53 2.59
#